data_AF-A0A3P7IP71-F1
#
_entry.id   AF-A0A3P7IP71-F1
#
_cell.length_a   1.000
_cell.length_b   1.000
_cell.length_c   1.000
_cell.angle_alpha   90.00
_cell.angle_beta   90.00
_cell.angle_gamma   90.00
#
_symmetry.space_group_name_H-M   'P 1'
#
loop_
_entity.id
_entity.type
_entity.pdbx_description
1 polymer ?
#
loop_
_entity_poly.entity_id
_entity_poly.type
_entity_poly.pdbx_seq_one_letter_code
_entity_poly.pdbx_strand_id
1 'polypeptide(L)'
;MSTGAAYCQLTHLLFRDSINLRKVKWNSRNEMDHISNWKILGTAWKTLGVDKPVPVERLTKAKFQDNFEFLQWFFKFFNANYVDDGEDYDAVTARGGEPLPAGAKGPAPARAAASARSAVNTTMRTVVPGVPAVNANARTVVPNVPAAKKASPTYAPMSRTSTNSQTESVALKELQQENAKLAQQIEEVCL
;
A
#
# COMPACT_ATOMS: atom_id res chain seq x y z
N MET A 1 -4.93 1.77 12.18
CA MET A 1 -4.67 0.83 11.06
C MET A 1 -5.04 1.54 9.75
N SER A 2 -4.09 2.23 9.11
CA SER A 2 -4.38 3.19 8.03
C SER A 2 -4.70 2.58 6.67
N THR A 3 -4.26 1.34 6.40
CA THR A 3 -4.27 0.73 5.05
C THR A 3 -5.64 0.27 4.56
N GLY A 4 -6.67 0.25 5.41
CA GLY A 4 -8.03 -0.25 5.10
C GLY A 4 -8.15 -1.78 4.97
N ALA A 5 -7.06 -2.50 4.66
CA ALA A 5 -7.09 -3.93 4.33
C ALA A 5 -7.58 -4.83 5.49
N ALA A 6 -7.17 -4.53 6.73
CA ALA A 6 -7.61 -5.29 7.91
C ALA A 6 -9.14 -5.19 8.11
N TYR A 7 -9.72 -3.99 7.97
CA TYR A 7 -11.17 -3.79 8.08
C TYR A 7 -11.95 -4.47 6.95
N CYS A 8 -11.36 -4.56 5.75
CA CYS A 8 -11.93 -5.36 4.66
C CYS A 8 -12.02 -6.84 5.03
N GLN A 9 -10.99 -7.39 5.69
CA GLN A 9 -11.00 -8.78 6.15
C GLN A 9 -12.01 -9.00 7.29
N LEU A 10 -12.09 -8.07 8.25
CA LEU A 10 -12.98 -8.17 9.41
C LEU A 10 -14.46 -8.03 9.00
N THR A 11 -14.78 -7.16 8.03
CA THR A 11 -16.15 -7.06 7.49
C THR A 11 -16.52 -8.29 6.65
N HIS A 12 -15.56 -8.90 5.93
CA HIS A 12 -15.79 -10.19 5.24
C HIS A 12 -15.99 -11.37 6.20
N LEU A 13 -15.42 -11.28 7.42
CA LEU A 13 -15.63 -12.24 8.49
C LEU A 13 -17.03 -12.11 9.10
N LEU A 14 -17.47 -10.87 9.41
CA LEU A 14 -18.84 -10.59 9.89
C LEU A 14 -19.92 -10.94 8.85
N PHE A 15 -19.65 -10.64 7.58
CA PHE A 15 -20.60 -10.83 6.48
C PHE A 15 -19.88 -11.53 5.32
N ARG A 16 -20.03 -12.85 5.24
CA ARG A 16 -19.42 -13.69 4.19
C ARG A 16 -19.78 -13.15 2.80
N ASP A 17 -18.80 -13.15 1.89
CA ASP A 17 -18.92 -12.68 0.50
C ASP A 17 -19.32 -11.19 0.28
N SER A 18 -19.52 -10.41 1.36
CA SER A 18 -19.83 -8.97 1.26
C SER A 18 -18.71 -8.14 0.60
N ILE A 19 -17.47 -8.64 0.62
CA ILE A 19 -16.26 -7.93 0.16
C ILE A 19 -15.45 -8.77 -0.82
N ASN A 20 -15.09 -8.17 -1.96
CA ASN A 20 -14.16 -8.78 -2.90
C ASN A 20 -12.71 -8.71 -2.41
N LEU A 21 -12.30 -9.61 -1.50
CA LEU A 21 -10.93 -9.64 -0.95
C LEU A 21 -9.83 -9.73 -2.03
N ARG A 22 -10.11 -10.31 -3.20
CA ARG A 22 -9.20 -10.33 -4.37
C ARG A 22 -8.81 -8.95 -4.92
N LYS A 23 -9.58 -7.89 -4.61
CA LYS A 23 -9.27 -6.51 -5.04
C LYS A 23 -8.46 -5.73 -3.98
N VAL A 24 -8.38 -6.24 -2.75
CA VAL A 24 -7.69 -5.59 -1.62
C VAL A 24 -6.18 -5.69 -1.81
N LYS A 25 -5.47 -4.61 -1.53
CA LYS A 25 -4.01 -4.53 -1.56
C LYS A 25 -3.46 -4.74 -0.15
N TRP A 26 -2.98 -5.95 0.13
CA TRP A 26 -2.50 -6.34 1.46
C TRP A 26 -1.10 -5.80 1.77
N ASN A 27 -0.17 -5.90 0.81
CA ASN A 27 1.24 -5.56 0.98
C ASN A 27 1.64 -4.15 0.46
N SER A 28 0.68 -3.29 0.12
CA SER A 28 1.02 -1.97 -0.43
C SER A 28 1.39 -0.92 0.62
N ARG A 29 2.42 -0.13 0.30
CA ARG A 29 2.90 1.02 1.07
C ARG A 29 2.43 2.35 0.47
N ASN A 30 1.68 2.34 -0.63
CA ASN A 30 1.22 3.54 -1.32
C ASN A 30 -0.13 4.03 -0.76
N GLU A 31 -0.26 5.32 -0.48
CA GLU A 31 -1.52 5.90 0.02
C GLU A 31 -2.69 5.71 -0.98
N MET A 32 -2.41 5.78 -2.29
CA MET A 32 -3.43 5.56 -3.34
C MET A 32 -4.03 4.14 -3.29
N ASP A 33 -3.24 3.13 -2.94
CA ASP A 33 -3.72 1.76 -2.75
C ASP A 33 -4.55 1.65 -1.46
N HIS A 34 -4.21 2.41 -0.40
CA HIS A 34 -5.01 2.47 0.83
C HIS A 34 -6.36 3.12 0.55
N ILE A 35 -6.41 4.23 -0.21
CA ILE A 35 -7.66 4.85 -0.68
C ILE A 35 -8.51 3.84 -1.48
N SER A 36 -7.89 3.00 -2.31
CA SER A 36 -8.58 1.93 -3.03
C SER A 36 -9.20 0.90 -2.08
N ASN A 37 -8.46 0.44 -1.06
CA ASN A 37 -8.98 -0.46 -0.02
C ASN A 37 -10.18 0.16 0.73
N TRP A 38 -10.08 1.43 1.11
CA TRP A 38 -11.18 2.16 1.77
C TRP A 38 -12.42 2.30 0.88
N LYS A 39 -12.26 2.46 -0.44
CA LYS A 39 -13.39 2.44 -1.38
C LYS A 39 -14.06 1.07 -1.45
N ILE A 40 -13.30 -0.02 -1.43
CA ILE A 40 -13.86 -1.39 -1.40
C ILE A 40 -14.71 -1.58 -0.14
N LEU A 41 -14.19 -1.20 1.04
CA LEU A 41 -14.91 -1.26 2.31
C LEU A 41 -16.21 -0.44 2.26
N GLY A 42 -16.13 0.82 1.85
CA GLY A 42 -17.29 1.71 1.75
C GLY A 42 -18.34 1.25 0.73
N THR A 43 -17.96 0.53 -0.32
CA THR A 43 -18.92 -0.09 -1.24
C THR A 43 -19.69 -1.23 -0.57
N ALA A 44 -18.99 -2.12 0.15
CA ALA A 44 -19.65 -3.23 0.85
C ALA A 44 -20.58 -2.74 1.98
N TRP A 45 -20.14 -1.75 2.75
CA TRP A 45 -20.94 -1.15 3.81
C TRP A 45 -22.24 -0.52 3.31
N LYS A 46 -22.25 0.07 2.10
CA LYS A 46 -23.49 0.54 1.46
C LYS A 46 -24.46 -0.60 1.16
N THR A 47 -23.97 -1.74 0.66
CA THR A 47 -24.79 -2.93 0.42
C THR A 47 -25.34 -3.53 1.73
N LEU A 48 -24.56 -3.43 2.82
CA LEU A 48 -24.93 -3.87 4.17
C LEU A 48 -25.79 -2.86 4.95
N GLY A 49 -26.09 -1.68 4.39
CA GLY A 49 -26.88 -0.63 5.06
C GLY A 49 -26.14 0.10 6.20
N VAL A 50 -24.81 0.00 6.28
CA VAL A 50 -24.01 0.62 7.36
C VAL A 50 -23.74 2.09 7.06
N ASP A 51 -24.60 2.98 7.56
CA ASP A 51 -24.47 4.45 7.42
C ASP A 51 -23.48 5.06 8.42
N LYS A 52 -22.23 4.58 8.42
CA LYS A 52 -21.13 5.20 9.17
C LYS A 52 -20.27 6.03 8.20
N PRO A 53 -20.22 7.38 8.33
CA PRO A 53 -19.25 8.18 7.59
C PRO A 53 -17.81 7.79 7.98
N VAL A 54 -17.01 7.42 6.97
CA VAL A 54 -15.60 7.02 7.10
C VAL A 54 -14.70 8.16 6.63
N PRO A 55 -13.91 8.81 7.51
CA PRO A 55 -13.02 9.91 7.15
C PRO A 55 -11.74 9.41 6.47
N VAL A 56 -11.88 8.84 5.27
CA VAL A 56 -10.81 8.12 4.53
C VAL A 56 -9.51 8.92 4.46
N GLU A 57 -9.55 10.20 4.06
CA GLU A 57 -8.35 11.05 3.92
C GLU A 57 -7.57 11.30 5.21
N ARG A 58 -8.21 11.14 6.37
CA ARG A 58 -7.56 11.27 7.68
C ARG A 58 -7.00 9.93 8.15
N LEU A 59 -7.74 8.86 7.85
CA LEU A 59 -7.35 7.49 8.16
C LEU A 59 -6.11 7.05 7.35
N THR A 60 -6.05 7.36 6.06
CA THR A 60 -4.92 7.02 5.17
C THR A 60 -3.62 7.71 5.59
N LYS A 61 -3.71 8.97 6.05
CA LYS A 61 -2.59 9.75 6.62
C LYS A 61 -2.06 9.23 7.95
N ALA A 62 -2.59 8.09 8.45
CA ALA A 62 -2.15 7.41 9.65
C ALA A 62 -2.15 8.26 10.94
N LYS A 63 -2.96 9.33 10.99
CA LYS A 63 -3.18 10.11 12.22
C LYS A 63 -3.75 9.21 13.31
N PHE A 64 -3.11 9.20 14.48
CA PHE A 64 -3.51 8.29 15.57
C PHE A 64 -4.94 8.56 16.03
N GLN A 65 -5.28 9.81 16.34
CA GLN A 65 -6.62 10.19 16.84
C GLN A 65 -7.75 9.70 15.92
N ASP A 66 -7.73 10.07 14.64
CA ASP A 66 -8.76 9.64 13.67
C ASP A 66 -8.78 8.10 13.50
N ASN A 67 -7.61 7.44 13.53
CA ASN A 67 -7.50 5.97 13.44
C ASN A 67 -8.06 5.26 14.69
N PHE A 68 -7.86 5.82 15.87
CA PHE A 68 -8.28 5.25 17.15
C PHE A 68 -9.78 5.44 17.37
N GLU A 69 -10.32 6.63 17.08
CA GLU A 69 -11.76 6.89 17.11
C GLU A 69 -12.52 5.91 16.19
N PHE A 70 -12.03 5.73 14.95
CA PHE A 70 -12.60 4.77 14.02
C PHE A 70 -12.48 3.32 14.51
N LEU A 71 -11.34 2.93 15.10
CA LEU A 71 -11.13 1.58 15.64
C LEU A 71 -12.05 1.31 16.84
N GLN A 72 -12.25 2.27 17.73
CA GLN A 72 -13.15 2.16 18.88
C GLN A 72 -14.61 2.00 18.44
N TRP A 73 -15.04 2.76 17.42
CA TRP A 73 -16.35 2.55 16.79
C TRP A 73 -16.43 1.18 16.12
N PHE A 74 -15.40 0.77 15.38
CA PHE A 74 -15.38 -0.50 14.65
C PHE A 74 -15.42 -1.69 15.60
N PHE A 75 -14.79 -1.62 16.79
CA PHE A 75 -14.87 -2.67 17.81
C PHE A 75 -16.30 -2.84 18.34
N LYS A 76 -17.01 -1.74 18.62
CA LYS A 76 -18.43 -1.79 19.01
C LYS A 76 -19.30 -2.36 17.89
N PHE A 77 -19.07 -1.93 16.65
CA PHE A 77 -19.75 -2.48 15.46
C PHE A 77 -19.48 -3.97 15.29
N PHE A 78 -18.24 -4.42 15.44
CA PHE A 78 -17.85 -5.83 15.33
C PHE A 78 -18.57 -6.66 16.39
N ASN A 79 -18.47 -6.31 17.67
CA ASN A 79 -19.10 -7.07 18.75
C ASN A 79 -20.65 -7.09 18.66
N ALA A 80 -21.27 -6.06 18.07
CA ALA A 80 -22.72 -6.01 17.88
C ALA A 80 -23.22 -6.84 16.68
N ASN A 81 -22.34 -7.21 15.74
CA ASN A 81 -22.68 -7.97 14.53
C ASN A 81 -22.00 -9.36 14.47
N TYR A 82 -21.06 -9.64 15.37
CA TYR A 82 -20.38 -10.93 15.43
C TYR A 82 -21.31 -12.00 16.00
N VAL A 83 -21.71 -12.92 15.14
CA VAL A 83 -22.41 -14.15 15.53
C VAL A 83 -21.38 -15.28 15.54
N ASP A 84 -21.32 -16.03 16.63
CA ASP A 84 -20.49 -17.23 16.69
C ASP A 84 -21.27 -18.41 16.08
N ASP A 85 -21.18 -18.51 14.75
CA ASP A 85 -21.85 -19.56 13.97
C ASP A 85 -21.14 -20.94 14.09
N GLY A 86 -20.03 -21.03 14.83
CA GLY A 86 -19.21 -22.26 14.96
C GLY A 86 -18.43 -22.66 13.69
N GLU A 87 -18.50 -21.87 12.63
CA GLU A 87 -17.79 -22.08 11.36
C GLU A 87 -16.36 -21.48 11.40
N ASP A 88 -15.34 -22.33 11.22
CA ASP A 88 -13.93 -21.90 11.20
C ASP A 88 -13.64 -20.92 10.05
N TYR A 89 -13.39 -19.64 10.38
CA TYR A 89 -13.01 -18.64 9.38
C TYR A 89 -11.51 -18.72 9.02
N ASP A 90 -11.18 -19.41 7.91
CA ASP A 90 -9.81 -19.37 7.36
C ASP A 90 -9.52 -18.04 6.65
N ALA A 91 -8.89 -17.14 7.39
CA ALA A 91 -8.38 -15.86 6.92
C ALA A 91 -7.28 -15.96 5.83
N VAL A 92 -6.52 -17.05 5.77
CA VAL A 92 -5.44 -17.22 4.78
C VAL A 92 -6.03 -17.62 3.43
N THR A 93 -6.94 -18.60 3.41
CA THR A 93 -7.66 -18.99 2.19
C THR A 93 -8.56 -17.86 1.69
N ALA A 94 -9.20 -17.09 2.58
CA ALA A 94 -9.98 -15.91 2.20
C ALA A 94 -9.15 -14.82 1.47
N ARG A 95 -7.85 -14.70 1.78
CA ARG A 95 -6.90 -13.82 1.05
C ARG A 95 -6.30 -14.46 -0.21
N GLY A 96 -6.71 -15.68 -0.58
CA GLY A 96 -6.10 -16.43 -1.68
C GLY A 96 -4.65 -16.83 -1.42
N GLY A 97 -4.28 -17.01 -0.15
CA GLY A 97 -2.91 -17.35 0.27
C GLY A 97 -1.93 -16.17 0.34
N GLU A 98 -2.36 -14.92 0.10
CA GLU A 98 -1.45 -13.77 0.22
C GLU A 98 -1.05 -13.55 1.70
N PRO A 99 0.26 -13.52 2.03
CA PRO A 99 0.72 -13.21 3.37
C PRO A 99 0.44 -11.74 3.69
N LEU A 100 0.06 -11.45 4.93
CA LEU A 100 0.05 -10.06 5.41
C LEU A 100 1.49 -9.52 5.48
N PRO A 101 1.69 -8.20 5.31
CA PRO A 101 3.00 -7.59 5.52
C PRO A 101 3.45 -7.85 6.96
N ALA A 102 4.71 -8.29 7.12
CA ALA A 102 5.31 -8.64 8.40
C ALA A 102 5.54 -7.40 9.29
N GLY A 103 4.46 -6.85 9.85
CA GLY A 103 4.45 -5.68 10.73
C GLY A 103 4.16 -6.00 12.20
N ALA A 104 3.74 -7.23 12.52
CA ALA A 104 3.60 -7.72 13.88
C ALA A 104 4.63 -8.83 14.13
N LYS A 105 5.24 -8.85 15.31
CA LYS A 105 6.18 -9.90 15.76
C LYS A 105 5.42 -11.18 16.16
N GLY A 106 4.68 -11.77 15.21
CA GLY A 106 4.13 -13.11 15.32
C GLY A 106 5.07 -14.15 14.71
N PRO A 107 5.00 -15.44 15.10
CA PRO A 107 5.75 -16.49 14.44
C PRO A 107 5.36 -16.56 12.97
N ALA A 108 6.31 -16.31 12.06
CA ALA A 108 6.05 -16.49 10.64
C ALA A 108 5.80 -17.98 10.34
N PRO A 109 4.82 -18.33 9.48
CA PRO A 109 4.64 -19.71 9.06
C PRO A 109 5.91 -20.18 8.34
N ALA A 110 6.48 -21.29 8.79
CA ALA A 110 7.74 -21.79 8.30
C ALA A 110 7.65 -22.10 6.79
N ARG A 111 8.39 -21.35 5.97
CA ARG A 111 8.57 -21.67 4.56
C ARG A 111 9.35 -22.99 4.45
N ALA A 112 8.67 -24.06 4.02
CA ALA A 112 9.35 -25.25 3.52
C ALA A 112 10.28 -24.85 2.35
N ALA A 113 11.56 -25.21 2.45
CA ALA A 113 12.56 -24.82 1.46
C ALA A 113 12.37 -25.62 0.16
N ALA A 114 11.90 -24.96 -0.89
CA ALA A 114 11.92 -25.52 -2.23
C ALA A 114 13.39 -25.60 -2.73
N SER A 115 13.82 -26.81 -3.09
CA SER A 115 15.21 -27.14 -3.42
C SER A 115 15.75 -26.34 -4.61
N ALA A 116 16.98 -25.82 -4.46
CA ALA A 116 17.71 -25.19 -5.56
C ALA A 116 18.20 -26.23 -6.58
N ARG A 117 18.06 -25.95 -7.88
CA ARG A 117 18.88 -26.58 -8.94
C ARG A 117 19.29 -25.61 -10.05
N SER A 118 20.61 -25.43 -10.14
CA SER A 118 21.48 -25.09 -11.27
C SER A 118 21.09 -24.01 -12.30
N ALA A 119 21.96 -23.01 -12.39
CA ALA A 119 22.14 -22.19 -13.59
C ALA A 119 22.84 -22.98 -14.72
N VAL A 120 22.63 -22.56 -15.96
CA VAL A 120 23.53 -22.85 -17.09
C VAL A 120 23.68 -21.58 -17.94
N ASN A 121 24.92 -21.16 -18.15
CA ASN A 121 25.29 -20.15 -19.15
C ASN A 121 25.65 -20.88 -20.45
N THR A 122 25.25 -20.34 -21.61
CA THR A 122 25.85 -20.70 -22.90
C THR A 122 25.98 -19.46 -23.77
N THR A 123 27.19 -19.22 -24.28
CA THR A 123 27.56 -18.14 -25.20
C THR A 123 28.11 -18.76 -26.48
N MET A 124 27.59 -18.43 -27.67
CA MET A 124 28.23 -18.73 -28.97
C MET A 124 27.87 -17.70 -30.06
N ARG A 125 28.62 -17.74 -31.19
CA ARG A 125 28.65 -16.82 -32.36
C ARG A 125 28.52 -17.69 -33.66
N THR A 126 28.41 -17.22 -34.92
CA THR A 126 28.84 -15.97 -35.60
C THR A 126 28.15 -15.78 -36.97
N VAL A 127 28.23 -14.56 -37.53
CA VAL A 127 28.33 -14.22 -38.99
C VAL A 127 27.07 -14.24 -39.90
N VAL A 128 27.11 -13.30 -40.87
CA VAL A 128 26.20 -12.87 -41.96
C VAL A 128 26.54 -13.61 -43.32
N PRO A 129 26.01 -13.32 -44.55
CA PRO A 129 25.14 -12.22 -45.06
C PRO A 129 24.04 -12.57 -46.13
N GLY A 130 23.24 -11.58 -46.56
CA GLY A 130 22.39 -11.65 -47.78
C GLY A 130 21.32 -10.55 -47.95
N VAL A 131 21.28 -9.86 -49.11
CA VAL A 131 20.29 -8.84 -49.59
C VAL A 131 20.21 -8.95 -51.14
N PRO A 132 19.25 -8.39 -51.93
CA PRO A 132 18.47 -7.12 -51.82
C PRO A 132 16.92 -7.33 -51.81
N ALA A 133 16.03 -6.46 -51.30
CA ALA A 133 15.70 -5.04 -51.55
C ALA A 133 14.81 -4.75 -52.80
N VAL A 134 13.59 -4.22 -52.59
CA VAL A 134 12.99 -3.04 -53.27
C VAL A 134 11.63 -2.63 -52.66
N ASN A 135 11.49 -1.37 -52.24
CA ASN A 135 10.50 -0.45 -52.81
C ASN A 135 10.96 0.99 -52.53
N ALA A 136 10.69 1.91 -53.46
CA ALA A 136 11.21 3.27 -53.45
C ALA A 136 10.10 4.29 -53.13
N ASN A 137 10.47 5.44 -52.55
CA ASN A 137 9.94 6.68 -53.11
C ASN A 137 10.79 7.94 -52.87
N ALA A 138 10.80 8.77 -53.91
CA ALA A 138 11.02 10.22 -53.98
C ALA A 138 12.18 10.91 -53.22
N ARG A 139 13.01 11.58 -54.03
CA ARG A 139 14.12 12.49 -53.71
C ARG A 139 13.65 13.95 -53.69
N THR A 140 14.09 14.74 -52.71
CA THR A 140 14.25 16.20 -52.84
C THR A 140 15.56 16.65 -52.17
N VAL A 141 16.18 17.71 -52.72
CA VAL A 141 17.54 18.15 -52.39
C VAL A 141 17.50 19.63 -52.00
N VAL A 142 18.12 20.01 -50.87
CA VAL A 142 18.63 21.36 -50.57
C VAL A 142 19.74 21.30 -49.50
N PRO A 143 20.66 22.29 -49.41
CA PRO A 143 22.01 22.09 -48.85
C PRO A 143 22.25 22.58 -47.41
N ASN A 144 23.43 22.24 -46.89
CA ASN A 144 23.94 22.41 -45.52
C ASN A 144 24.59 23.80 -45.25
N VAL A 145 24.23 24.45 -44.14
CA VAL A 145 24.96 25.58 -43.49
C VAL A 145 24.78 25.45 -41.95
N PRO A 146 25.79 25.73 -41.09
CA PRO A 146 25.80 25.22 -39.71
C PRO A 146 25.35 26.20 -38.59
N ALA A 147 25.23 25.62 -37.38
CA ALA A 147 25.30 26.24 -36.05
C ALA A 147 24.10 27.05 -35.51
N ALA A 148 23.35 26.42 -34.60
CA ALA A 148 22.61 27.09 -33.52
C ALA A 148 22.73 26.30 -32.21
N LYS A 149 22.96 26.99 -31.09
CA LYS A 149 23.35 26.40 -29.80
C LYS A 149 22.14 25.78 -29.09
N LYS A 150 22.21 24.49 -28.74
CA LYS A 150 21.25 23.89 -27.78
C LYS A 150 21.70 24.19 -26.36
N ALA A 151 20.89 24.95 -25.61
CA ALA A 151 21.11 25.17 -24.18
C ALA A 151 20.62 23.95 -23.39
N SER A 152 21.50 23.40 -22.55
CA SER A 152 21.14 22.39 -21.55
C SER A 152 20.44 23.06 -20.35
N PRO A 153 19.38 22.47 -19.78
CA PRO A 153 18.87 22.90 -18.49
C PRO A 153 19.83 22.40 -17.39
N THR A 154 20.76 23.25 -16.98
CA THR A 154 21.56 23.02 -15.76
C THR A 154 20.63 23.08 -14.56
N TYR A 155 20.26 21.93 -14.01
CA TYR A 155 19.65 21.85 -12.69
C TYR A 155 20.71 22.24 -11.65
N ALA A 156 20.61 23.47 -11.13
CA ALA A 156 21.44 23.91 -10.02
C ALA A 156 21.11 23.07 -8.76
N PRO A 157 22.12 22.64 -7.98
CA PRO A 157 21.86 21.96 -6.71
C PRO A 157 21.23 22.94 -5.72
N MET A 158 20.01 22.65 -5.27
CA MET A 158 19.40 23.41 -4.16
C MET A 158 20.23 23.21 -2.89
N SER A 159 20.85 24.30 -2.43
CA SER A 159 21.51 24.37 -1.13
C SER A 159 20.54 23.91 -0.03
N ARG A 160 20.96 22.93 0.78
CA ARG A 160 20.22 22.51 1.97
C ARG A 160 20.14 23.69 2.95
N THR A 161 18.95 24.26 3.10
CA THR A 161 18.65 25.16 4.21
C THR A 161 18.67 24.36 5.51
N SER A 162 19.64 24.65 6.39
CA SER A 162 19.72 24.07 7.73
C SER A 162 18.58 24.55 8.61
N THR A 163 17.44 23.85 8.59
CA THR A 163 16.29 24.14 9.46
C THR A 163 16.49 23.58 10.85
N ASN A 164 17.15 24.39 11.70
CA ASN A 164 17.04 24.44 13.16
C ASN A 164 16.67 23.13 13.91
N SER A 165 17.69 22.42 14.41
CA SER A 165 17.56 21.16 15.18
C SER A 165 16.75 21.27 16.47
N GLN A 166 16.46 22.48 16.97
CA GLN A 166 15.61 22.66 18.15
C GLN A 166 14.14 22.32 17.85
N THR A 167 13.62 22.66 16.66
CA THR A 167 12.22 22.46 16.30
C THR A 167 11.82 20.98 16.24
N GLU A 168 12.67 20.12 15.68
CA GLU A 168 12.45 18.66 15.67
C GLU A 168 12.47 18.08 17.08
N SER A 169 13.31 18.60 17.97
CA SER A 169 13.40 18.12 19.36
C SER A 169 12.17 18.43 20.21
N VAL A 170 11.41 19.48 19.87
CA VAL A 170 10.14 19.83 20.53
C VAL A 170 9.02 18.95 20.00
N ALA A 171 8.88 18.84 18.67
CA ALA A 171 7.89 17.98 18.04
C ALA A 171 8.04 16.49 18.43
N LEU A 172 9.26 15.99 18.58
CA LEU A 172 9.50 14.61 19.05
C LEU A 172 9.08 14.40 20.52
N LYS A 173 9.28 15.41 21.38
CA LYS A 173 8.83 15.35 22.79
C LYS A 173 7.32 15.44 22.91
N GLU A 174 6.69 16.31 22.12
CA GLU A 174 5.24 16.45 22.06
C GLU A 174 4.58 15.15 21.56
N LEU A 175 5.13 14.52 20.52
CA LEU A 175 4.68 13.21 20.04
C LEU A 175 4.89 12.10 21.09
N GLN A 176 5.99 12.12 21.84
CA GLN A 176 6.22 11.16 22.94
C GLN A 176 5.22 11.38 24.09
N GLN A 177 4.89 12.63 24.42
CA GLN A 177 3.91 12.98 25.44
C GLN A 177 2.48 12.62 25.01
N GLU A 178 2.13 12.79 23.72
CA GLU A 178 0.86 12.33 23.16
C GLU A 178 0.72 10.81 23.28
N ASN A 179 1.76 10.05 22.90
CA ASN A 179 1.78 8.58 23.06
C ASN A 179 1.64 8.15 24.53
N ALA A 180 2.29 8.84 25.48
CA ALA A 180 2.17 8.53 26.90
C ALA A 180 0.74 8.79 27.44
N LYS A 181 0.12 9.90 27.02
CA LYS A 181 -1.26 10.23 27.38
C LYS A 181 -2.28 9.25 26.78
N LEU A 182 -2.01 8.78 25.56
CA LEU A 182 -2.83 7.76 24.88
C LEU A 182 -2.71 6.38 25.53
N ALA A 183 -1.52 6.00 26.02
CA ALA A 183 -1.34 4.77 26.78
C ALA A 183 -2.20 4.75 28.05
N GLN A 184 -2.26 5.87 28.78
CA GLN A 184 -3.14 6.05 29.94
C GLN A 184 -4.62 5.92 29.56
N GLN A 185 -5.05 6.52 28.45
CA GLN A 185 -6.42 6.38 27.95
C GLN A 185 -6.79 4.96 27.53
N ILE A 186 -5.83 4.15 27.06
CA ILE A 186 -6.06 2.74 26.74
C ILE A 186 -6.21 1.92 28.03
N GLU A 187 -5.40 2.20 29.05
CA GLU A 187 -5.46 1.53 30.35
C GLU A 187 -6.76 1.85 31.10
N GLU A 188 -7.24 3.10 31.06
CA GLU A 188 -8.49 3.55 31.68
C GLU A 188 -9.76 3.01 30.97
N VAL A 189 -9.69 2.69 29.68
CA VAL A 189 -10.82 2.14 28.89
C VAL A 189 -10.86 0.59 28.93
N CYS A 190 -9.83 -0.06 29.48
CA CYS A 190 -9.75 -1.51 29.64
C CYS A 190 -10.05 -2.01 31.07
N LEU A 191 -10.51 -1.11 31.96
CA LEU A 191 -11.04 -1.40 33.30
C LEU A 191 -12.56 -1.20 33.34
#